data_AF-A0AAU4XCT0-F1
#
_entry.id   AF-A0AAU4XCT0-F1
#
_cell.length_a   1.000
_cell.length_b   1.000
_cell.length_c   1.000
_cell.angle_alpha   90.00
_cell.angle_beta   90.00
_cell.angle_gamma   90.00
#
_symmetry.space_group_name_H-M   'P 1'
#
loop_
_entity.id
_entity.type
_entity.pdbx_description
1 polymer ?
#
loop_
_entity_poly.entity_id
_entity_poly.type
_entity_poly.pdbx_seq_one_letter_code
_entity_poly.pdbx_strand_id
1 'polypeptide(L)'
;MARHAHQQTPLARTTARVAVALGVVAAGAAAAASPAVADAAPAVDLTRTQPTSLGHLDPQAGLGVLTGSVGYVTGPIAGLKPNPLAGTGVDPLDNGVGTQLADFKPLTSRALTGPLAQAQSVGSVPVAGQALGLLGGV
;
A
#
# COMPACT_ATOMS: atom_id res chain seq x y z
N MET A 1 21.78 35.13 29.91
CA MET A 1 22.03 33.78 30.46
C MET A 1 20.88 32.93 29.97
N ALA A 2 20.98 31.95 29.08
CA ALA A 2 22.04 30.98 28.83
C ALA A 2 22.42 30.90 27.33
N ARG A 3 23.70 30.61 27.09
CA ARG A 3 24.28 30.37 25.76
C ARG A 3 24.15 28.87 25.51
N HIS A 4 23.41 28.46 24.49
CA HIS A 4 23.42 27.07 24.05
C HIS A 4 24.69 26.82 23.24
N ALA A 5 25.65 26.21 23.92
CA ALA A 5 26.91 25.78 23.36
C ALA A 5 26.67 24.69 22.31
N HIS A 6 27.07 25.01 21.09
CA HIS A 6 27.65 24.16 20.06
C HIS A 6 27.79 22.67 20.44
N GLN A 7 26.86 21.82 20.00
CA GLN A 7 27.08 20.38 19.91
C GLN A 7 27.52 20.06 18.48
N GLN A 8 28.78 19.71 18.37
CA GLN A 8 29.49 19.38 17.15
C GLN A 8 28.88 18.14 16.50
N THR A 9 28.72 18.23 15.18
CA THR A 9 28.22 17.22 14.27
C THR A 9 29.13 15.99 14.20
N PRO A 10 28.64 14.76 14.41
CA PRO A 10 29.36 13.56 13.99
C PRO A 10 29.07 13.29 12.50
N LEU A 11 29.54 14.18 11.63
CA LEU A 11 29.68 13.92 10.18
C LEU A 11 31.02 13.18 9.95
N ALA A 12 31.13 11.95 10.43
CA ALA A 12 32.14 10.99 10.00
C ALA A 12 31.79 9.62 10.57
N ARG A 13 31.82 8.58 9.73
CA ARG A 13 31.51 7.17 10.01
C ARG A 13 30.04 6.83 9.81
N THR A 14 29.63 6.65 8.55
CA THR A 14 29.22 5.34 7.98
C THR A 14 28.82 5.55 6.51
N THR A 15 29.71 6.12 5.71
CA THR A 15 29.72 5.91 4.25
C THR A 15 30.28 4.52 4.00
N ALA A 16 29.44 3.50 4.16
CA ALA A 16 29.77 2.15 3.73
C ALA A 16 28.46 1.43 3.36
N ARG A 17 28.35 1.15 2.05
CA ARG A 17 27.41 0.21 1.41
C ARG A 17 26.07 0.80 0.98
N VAL A 18 26.16 1.78 0.09
CA VAL A 18 25.27 1.79 -1.08
C VAL A 18 25.67 0.58 -1.92
N ALA A 19 24.86 -0.48 -1.87
CA ALA A 19 24.94 -1.63 -2.77
C ALA A 19 23.53 -1.92 -3.28
N VAL A 20 23.23 -1.33 -4.42
CA VAL A 20 22.44 -1.86 -5.54
C VAL A 20 21.70 -3.17 -5.22
N ALA A 21 20.38 -3.10 -5.05
CA ALA A 21 19.49 -4.25 -5.28
C ALA A 21 18.69 -3.98 -6.57
N LEU A 22 19.27 -4.45 -7.67
CA LEU A 22 18.65 -4.54 -8.98
C LEU A 22 17.46 -5.51 -8.95
N GLY A 23 16.37 -5.09 -9.58
CA GLY A 23 15.45 -5.94 -10.34
C GLY A 23 14.88 -7.18 -9.66
N VAL A 24 13.71 -7.04 -9.01
CA VAL A 24 12.78 -8.17 -8.90
C VAL A 24 12.11 -8.33 -10.27
N VAL A 25 12.76 -9.12 -11.12
CA VAL A 25 12.19 -9.69 -12.34
C VAL A 25 11.24 -10.82 -11.96
N ALA A 26 10.14 -10.89 -12.69
CA ALA A 26 9.05 -11.84 -12.57
C ALA A 26 9.48 -13.31 -12.42
N ALA A 27 8.81 -14.03 -11.52
CA ALA A 27 8.70 -15.47 -11.55
C ALA A 27 7.21 -15.85 -11.39
N GLY A 28 6.46 -15.63 -12.48
CA GLY A 28 5.14 -16.22 -12.66
C GLY A 28 5.28 -17.54 -13.42
N ALA A 29 4.74 -18.62 -12.84
CA ALA A 29 4.36 -19.89 -13.45
C ALA A 29 5.43 -20.65 -14.27
N ALA A 30 6.15 -21.56 -13.61
CA ALA A 30 6.73 -22.73 -14.28
C ALA A 30 5.98 -23.99 -13.83
N ALA A 31 4.84 -24.24 -14.49
CA ALA A 31 4.34 -25.59 -14.67
C ALA A 31 4.22 -25.79 -16.19
N ALA A 32 4.99 -26.76 -16.69
CA ALA A 32 5.08 -27.26 -18.07
C ALA A 32 6.15 -26.63 -19.01
N ALA A 33 6.93 -27.54 -19.60
CA ALA A 33 7.85 -27.45 -20.75
C ALA A 33 9.28 -26.90 -20.51
N SER A 34 10.26 -27.81 -20.58
CA SER A 34 11.68 -27.53 -20.77
C SER A 34 11.97 -27.04 -22.19
N PRO A 35 12.74 -25.94 -22.35
CA PRO A 35 13.76 -25.88 -23.40
C PRO A 35 15.14 -25.55 -22.80
N ALA A 36 16.18 -26.16 -23.35
CA ALA A 36 17.57 -25.88 -22.99
C ALA A 36 17.94 -24.42 -23.32
N VAL A 37 18.43 -23.66 -22.33
CA VAL A 37 19.08 -22.36 -22.55
C VAL A 37 20.59 -22.51 -22.35
N ALA A 38 21.35 -22.06 -23.34
CA ALA A 38 22.80 -22.13 -23.36
C ALA A 38 23.41 -20.91 -22.63
N ASP A 39 24.21 -21.24 -21.62
CA ASP A 39 25.41 -20.61 -21.00
C ASP A 39 25.56 -19.09 -20.74
N ALA A 40 26.30 -18.83 -19.66
CA ALA A 40 26.94 -17.57 -19.22
C ALA A 40 26.18 -16.63 -18.26
N ALA A 41 25.78 -17.16 -17.10
CA ALA A 41 25.76 -16.39 -15.85
C ALA A 41 26.55 -17.18 -14.79
N PRO A 42 27.24 -16.55 -13.82
CA PRO A 42 27.94 -17.30 -12.79
C PRO A 42 26.89 -18.14 -12.09
N ALA A 43 26.99 -19.47 -12.23
CA ALA A 43 26.21 -20.40 -11.45
C ALA A 43 26.56 -20.10 -9.99
N VAL A 44 25.71 -19.31 -9.33
CA VAL A 44 25.68 -19.25 -7.88
C VAL A 44 25.57 -20.71 -7.48
N ASP A 45 26.55 -21.20 -6.74
CA ASP A 45 26.61 -22.58 -6.28
C ASP A 45 25.35 -22.85 -5.44
N LEU A 46 24.28 -23.30 -6.11
CA LEU A 46 22.98 -23.60 -5.50
C LEU A 46 23.13 -24.74 -4.49
N THR A 47 24.22 -25.51 -4.57
CA THR A 47 24.65 -26.53 -3.63
C THR A 47 25.26 -25.96 -2.35
N ARG A 48 25.88 -24.75 -2.37
CA ARG A 48 26.35 -24.05 -1.16
C ARG A 48 25.27 -23.21 -0.51
N THR A 49 24.26 -22.78 -1.27
CA THR A 49 22.95 -22.36 -0.75
C THR A 49 21.97 -23.52 -0.75
N GLN A 50 22.42 -24.73 -0.41
CA GLN A 50 21.48 -25.77 -0.03
C GLN A 50 20.69 -25.22 1.15
N PRO A 51 19.36 -25.03 1.03
CA PRO A 51 18.57 -24.57 2.15
C PRO A 51 18.85 -25.54 3.28
N THR A 52 19.26 -25.04 4.45
CA THR A 52 19.15 -25.81 5.68
C THR A 52 17.80 -26.49 5.64
N SER A 53 17.77 -27.82 5.69
CA SER A 53 16.55 -28.62 5.60
C SER A 53 15.44 -27.93 6.39
N LEU A 54 14.41 -27.42 5.71
CA LEU A 54 13.40 -26.52 6.29
C LEU A 54 12.44 -27.25 7.26
N GLY A 55 12.84 -28.43 7.76
CA GLY A 55 11.97 -29.35 8.46
C GLY A 55 10.78 -29.76 7.59
N HIS A 56 9.75 -30.29 8.25
CA HIS A 56 8.48 -30.55 7.61
C HIS A 56 7.72 -29.23 7.48
N LEU A 57 7.70 -28.67 6.27
CA LEU A 57 6.88 -27.50 5.96
C LEU A 57 5.45 -27.95 5.69
N ASP A 58 4.51 -27.39 6.43
CA ASP A 58 3.08 -27.53 6.11
C ASP A 58 2.69 -26.43 5.10
N PRO A 59 2.45 -26.76 3.82
CA PRO A 59 2.02 -25.78 2.83
C PRO A 59 0.66 -25.18 3.15
N GLN A 60 -0.22 -25.90 3.87
CA GLN A 60 -1.54 -25.38 4.26
C GLN A 60 -1.41 -24.28 5.32
N ALA A 61 -0.49 -24.43 6.28
CA ALA A 61 -0.17 -23.39 7.24
C ALA A 61 0.35 -22.10 6.55
N GLY A 62 1.20 -22.24 5.52
CA GLY A 62 1.69 -21.12 4.73
C GLY A 62 0.58 -20.37 3.98
N LEU A 63 -0.37 -21.10 3.39
CA LEU A 63 -1.54 -20.51 2.73
C LEU A 63 -2.45 -19.78 3.71
N GLY A 64 -2.66 -20.32 4.91
CA GLY A 64 -3.45 -19.66 5.97
C GLY A 64 -2.82 -18.34 6.44
N VAL A 65 -1.49 -18.30 6.57
CA VAL A 65 -0.78 -17.05 6.88
C VAL A 65 -0.91 -16.03 5.76
N LEU A 66 -0.79 -16.47 4.50
CA LEU A 66 -0.94 -15.58 3.34
C LEU A 66 -2.34 -14.98 3.27
N THR A 67 -3.40 -15.80 3.28
CA THR A 67 -4.79 -15.32 3.20
C THR A 67 -5.17 -14.47 4.41
N GLY A 68 -4.71 -14.84 5.60
CA GLY A 68 -4.86 -14.01 6.80
C GLY A 68 -4.19 -12.64 6.65
N SER A 69 -2.99 -12.58 6.06
CA SER A 69 -2.25 -11.33 5.86
C SER A 69 -2.91 -10.41 4.83
N VAL A 70 -3.50 -10.96 3.76
CA VAL A 70 -4.19 -10.14 2.74
C VAL A 70 -5.36 -9.37 3.37
N GLY A 71 -6.16 -10.03 4.21
CA GLY A 71 -7.29 -9.38 4.92
C GLY A 71 -6.88 -8.21 5.80
N TYR A 72 -5.72 -8.29 6.48
CA TYR A 72 -5.20 -7.18 7.29
C TYR A 72 -4.80 -5.95 6.46
N VAL A 73 -4.46 -6.13 5.18
CA VAL A 73 -4.11 -5.04 4.27
C VAL A 73 -5.36 -4.50 3.56
N THR A 74 -6.23 -5.38 3.06
CA THR A 74 -7.40 -4.96 2.27
C THR A 74 -8.56 -4.47 3.13
N GLY A 75 -8.70 -4.96 4.36
CA GLY A 75 -9.73 -4.51 5.31
C GLY A 75 -9.69 -2.99 5.59
N PRO A 76 -8.55 -2.43 6.02
CA PRO A 76 -8.42 -0.99 6.21
C PRO A 76 -8.71 -0.21 4.92
N ILE A 77 -8.22 -0.67 3.77
CA ILE A 77 -8.43 -0.01 2.47
C ILE A 77 -9.92 0.00 2.11
N ALA A 78 -10.65 -1.09 2.33
CA ALA A 78 -12.09 -1.16 2.09
C ALA A 78 -12.89 -0.17 2.97
N GLY A 79 -12.40 0.11 4.17
CA GLY A 79 -12.99 1.10 5.08
C GLY A 79 -12.65 2.56 4.77
N LEU A 80 -11.66 2.83 3.90
CA LEU A 80 -11.26 4.21 3.60
C LEU A 80 -12.35 4.94 2.84
N LYS A 81 -12.73 6.12 3.34
CA LYS A 81 -13.53 7.10 2.58
C LYS A 81 -12.60 7.99 1.76
N PRO A 82 -13.05 8.50 0.60
CA PRO A 82 -12.31 9.52 -0.15
C PRO A 82 -11.98 10.76 0.70
N ASN A 83 -12.89 11.13 1.60
CA ASN A 83 -12.67 12.13 2.63
C ASN A 83 -12.63 11.47 4.03
N PRO A 84 -11.46 11.26 4.64
CA PRO A 84 -11.33 10.66 5.96
C PRO A 84 -11.97 11.48 7.09
N LEU A 85 -12.13 12.79 6.89
CA LEU A 85 -12.72 13.71 7.86
C LEU A 85 -14.23 13.90 7.66
N ALA A 86 -14.84 13.16 6.73
CA ALA A 86 -16.26 13.23 6.43
C ALA A 86 -17.14 13.04 7.68
N GLY A 87 -18.01 14.02 7.95
CA GLY A 87 -18.93 14.00 9.10
C GLY A 87 -18.29 14.37 10.44
N THR A 88 -17.03 14.83 10.44
CA THR A 88 -16.40 15.44 11.61
C THR A 88 -16.66 16.94 11.63
N GLY A 89 -16.54 17.58 12.79
CA GLY A 89 -16.66 19.04 12.90
C GLY A 89 -15.51 19.83 12.27
N VAL A 90 -14.50 19.14 11.72
CA VAL A 90 -13.32 19.73 11.07
C VAL A 90 -13.18 19.24 9.61
N ASP A 91 -14.27 18.76 9.01
CA ASP A 91 -14.30 18.36 7.61
C ASP A 91 -13.99 19.57 6.69
N PRO A 92 -12.83 19.59 6.00
CA PRO A 92 -12.46 20.73 5.18
C PRO A 92 -13.37 20.87 3.95
N LEU A 93 -13.95 19.78 3.46
CA LEU A 93 -14.79 19.80 2.27
C LEU A 93 -16.20 20.33 2.57
N ASP A 94 -16.56 20.43 3.85
CA ASP A 94 -17.77 21.08 4.32
C ASP A 94 -17.56 22.56 4.66
N ASN A 95 -16.36 23.11 4.50
CA ASN A 95 -16.08 24.55 4.66
C ASN A 95 -16.45 25.37 3.41
N GLY A 96 -17.68 25.21 2.92
CA GLY A 96 -18.09 25.88 1.69
C GLY A 96 -18.51 27.34 1.88
N VAL A 97 -18.14 28.15 0.88
CA VAL A 97 -18.69 29.49 0.62
C VAL A 97 -19.88 29.42 -0.33
N GLY A 98 -20.80 30.39 -0.22
CA GLY A 98 -21.94 30.53 -1.11
C GLY A 98 -22.27 31.98 -1.43
N THR A 99 -22.89 32.18 -2.59
CA THR A 99 -23.37 33.48 -3.05
C THR A 99 -24.78 33.32 -3.62
N GLN A 100 -25.57 34.39 -3.57
CA GLN A 100 -26.89 34.45 -4.16
C GLN A 100 -27.03 35.78 -4.89
N LEU A 101 -27.59 35.73 -6.09
CA LEU A 101 -27.89 36.92 -6.89
C LEU A 101 -29.41 37.03 -7.02
N ALA A 102 -29.99 38.11 -6.49
CA ALA A 102 -31.45 38.31 -6.47
C ALA A 102 -32.22 37.07 -5.95
N ASP A 103 -33.23 36.62 -6.69
CA ASP A 103 -34.12 35.50 -6.41
C ASP A 103 -33.66 34.18 -7.05
N PHE A 104 -32.47 34.14 -7.66
CA PHE A 104 -31.90 32.90 -8.17
C PHE A 104 -31.56 31.93 -7.03
N LYS A 105 -31.49 30.64 -7.39
CA LYS A 105 -31.04 29.59 -6.47
C LYS A 105 -29.60 29.87 -6.03
N PRO A 106 -29.29 29.83 -4.72
CA PRO A 106 -27.94 30.05 -4.21
C PRO A 106 -26.92 29.08 -4.82
N LEU A 107 -25.75 29.61 -5.18
CA LEU A 107 -24.61 28.81 -5.62
C LEU A 107 -23.69 28.61 -4.43
N THR A 108 -23.24 27.38 -4.22
CA THR A 108 -22.31 27.04 -3.15
C THR A 108 -21.17 26.20 -3.69
N SER A 109 -19.98 26.41 -3.16
CA SER A 109 -18.83 25.52 -3.41
C SER A 109 -19.10 24.09 -2.94
N ARG A 110 -19.99 23.88 -1.96
CA ARG A 110 -20.44 22.55 -1.52
C ARG A 110 -21.14 21.75 -2.62
N ALA A 111 -21.71 22.40 -3.63
CA ALA A 111 -22.26 21.69 -4.78
C ALA A 111 -21.18 20.92 -5.56
N LEU A 112 -19.91 21.36 -5.48
CA LEU A 112 -18.77 20.72 -6.12
C LEU A 112 -18.00 19.80 -5.18
N THR A 113 -17.89 20.16 -3.89
CA THR A 113 -17.14 19.35 -2.91
C THR A 113 -17.98 18.25 -2.27
N GLY A 114 -19.31 18.40 -2.22
CA GLY A 114 -20.23 17.45 -1.59
C GLY A 114 -20.06 16.02 -2.09
N PRO A 115 -20.07 15.75 -3.42
CA PRO A 115 -19.88 14.39 -3.92
C PRO A 115 -18.65 13.67 -3.36
N LEU A 116 -17.57 14.40 -3.03
CA LEU A 116 -16.38 13.85 -2.38
C LEU A 116 -16.50 13.83 -0.85
N ALA A 117 -17.10 14.86 -0.25
CA ALA A 117 -17.28 14.98 1.19
C ALA A 117 -18.18 13.88 1.77
N GLN A 118 -19.25 13.51 1.06
CA GLN A 118 -20.21 12.49 1.49
C GLN A 118 -20.04 11.14 0.78
N ALA A 119 -18.94 10.94 0.04
CA ALA A 119 -18.66 9.69 -0.63
C ALA A 119 -18.59 8.52 0.36
N GLN A 120 -19.10 7.38 -0.07
CA GLN A 120 -19.02 6.13 0.68
C GLN A 120 -17.58 5.57 0.64
N SER A 121 -17.29 4.54 1.44
CA SER A 121 -15.95 3.96 1.49
C SER A 121 -15.59 3.20 0.19
N VAL A 122 -14.29 2.97 -0.06
CA VAL A 122 -13.83 2.23 -1.25
C VAL A 122 -14.50 0.85 -1.34
N GLY A 123 -14.66 0.15 -0.22
CA GLY A 123 -15.31 -1.16 -0.14
C GLY A 123 -16.81 -1.16 -0.45
N SER A 124 -17.46 0.00 -0.48
CA SER A 124 -18.88 0.13 -0.84
C SER A 124 -19.10 0.44 -2.32
N VAL A 125 -18.04 0.78 -3.06
CA VAL A 125 -18.11 1.00 -4.51
C VAL A 125 -18.22 -0.37 -5.17
N PRO A 126 -19.23 -0.65 -6.01
CA PRO A 126 -19.57 -2.02 -6.41
C PRO A 126 -18.38 -2.88 -6.89
N VAL A 127 -17.66 -2.42 -7.91
CA VAL A 127 -16.54 -3.19 -8.49
C VAL A 127 -15.34 -3.26 -7.54
N ALA A 128 -15.04 -2.17 -6.82
CA ALA A 128 -13.91 -2.14 -5.89
C ALA A 128 -14.20 -2.96 -4.62
N GLY A 129 -15.43 -2.91 -4.11
CA GLY A 129 -15.92 -3.69 -2.99
C GLY A 129 -15.92 -5.18 -3.26
N GLN A 130 -16.35 -5.59 -4.46
CA GLN A 130 -16.24 -6.98 -4.90
C GLN A 130 -14.77 -7.43 -4.92
N ALA A 131 -13.87 -6.65 -5.53
CA ALA A 131 -12.45 -7.00 -5.59
C ALA A 131 -11.82 -7.08 -4.17
N LEU A 132 -12.14 -6.14 -3.28
CA LEU A 132 -11.62 -6.12 -1.92
C LEU A 132 -12.20 -7.23 -1.05
N GLY A 133 -13.47 -7.63 -1.25
CA GLY A 133 -14.08 -8.77 -0.56
C GLY A 133 -13.41 -10.09 -0.94
N LEU A 134 -13.20 -10.33 -2.24
CA LEU A 134 -12.48 -11.49 -2.75
C LEU A 134 -11.05 -11.62 -2.17
N LEU A 135 -10.37 -10.49 -1.96
CA LEU A 135 -9.03 -10.46 -1.37
C LEU A 135 -9.06 -10.59 0.17
N GLY A 136 -10.08 -10.04 0.82
CA GLY A 136 -10.22 -10.00 2.28
C GLY A 136 -10.87 -11.24 2.90
N GLY A 137 -11.41 -12.15 2.08
CA GLY A 137 -12.10 -13.35 2.56
C GLY A 137 -13.50 -13.07 3.13
N VAL A 138 -14.16 -12.00 2.66
CA VAL A 138 -15.53 -11.60 3.04
C VAL A 138 -16.47 -11.60 1.85
#